data_AF-A0A3D6BJ81-F1
#
_entry.id   AF-A0A3D6BJ81-F1
#
_cell.length_a   1.000
_cell.length_b   1.000
_cell.length_c   1.000
_cell.angle_alpha   90.00
_cell.angle_beta   90.00
_cell.angle_gamma   90.00
#
_symmetry.space_group_name_H-M   'P 1'
#
loop_
_entity.id
_entity.type
_entity.pdbx_description
1 polymer ?
#
loop_
_entity_poly.entity_id
_entity_poly.type
_entity_poly.pdbx_seq_one_letter_code
_entity_poly.pdbx_strand_id
1 'polypeptide(L)'
;METYRLPDESGVFEIYMGSLSCMRHRGQEFYELQQQGRLAFLIMDEVDFVTGAYIDTIKKASREIFLKRNPRALRISAGCQGTLLSTDYDMLADELAQELGIEVMVDKNCHLAGFNGYNKGTGWSHDRLDSDRPA
;
A
#
# COMPACT_ATOMS: atom_id res chain seq x y z
N MET A 1 -2.30 20.17 19.04
CA MET A 1 -2.23 18.84 18.40
C MET A 1 -2.76 19.03 16.99
N GLU A 2 -1.85 19.19 16.03
CA GLU A 2 -2.20 19.50 14.64
C GLU A 2 -2.66 18.19 13.99
N THR A 3 -3.94 18.09 13.65
CA THR A 3 -4.52 16.90 13.03
C THR A 3 -4.01 16.83 11.60
N TYR A 4 -3.08 15.91 11.35
CA TYR A 4 -2.62 15.55 10.02
C TYR A 4 -3.81 15.13 9.17
N ARG A 5 -4.17 15.99 8.19
CA ARG A 5 -5.26 15.72 7.27
C ARG A 5 -4.64 15.04 6.05
N LEU A 6 -5.03 13.79 5.80
CA LEU A 6 -4.65 13.10 4.58
C LEU A 6 -5.05 13.95 3.36
N PRO A 7 -4.26 13.94 2.25
CA PRO A 7 -4.66 14.54 0.99
C PRO A 7 -6.06 14.06 0.56
N ASP A 8 -6.75 14.78 -0.35
CA ASP A 8 -8.05 14.33 -0.89
C ASP A 8 -7.85 13.05 -1.73
N GLU A 9 -7.88 11.92 -1.04
CA GLU A 9 -7.77 10.58 -1.61
C GLU A 9 -9.16 9.96 -1.77
N SER A 10 -10.22 10.75 -1.91
CA SER A 10 -11.57 10.23 -2.06
C SER A 10 -11.66 9.15 -3.15
N GLY A 11 -12.21 7.99 -2.76
CA GLY A 11 -12.34 6.82 -3.63
C GLY A 11 -11.13 5.87 -3.69
N VAL A 12 -10.01 6.16 -3.01
CA VAL A 12 -8.90 5.20 -2.86
C VAL A 12 -9.22 4.21 -1.74
N PHE A 13 -8.97 2.91 -1.95
CA PHE A 13 -9.11 1.90 -0.91
C PHE A 13 -7.73 1.35 -0.53
N GLU A 14 -7.45 1.34 0.77
CA GLU A 14 -6.17 0.95 1.35
C GLU A 14 -6.16 -0.55 1.71
N ILE A 15 -5.10 -1.24 1.32
CA ILE A 15 -4.77 -2.59 1.76
C ILE A 15 -3.45 -2.50 2.51
N TYR A 16 -3.51 -2.57 3.82
CA TYR A 16 -2.29 -2.72 4.62
C TYR A 16 -1.87 -4.19 4.62
N MET A 17 -0.62 -4.46 4.22
CA MET A 17 0.00 -5.77 4.32
C MET A 17 1.21 -5.70 5.24
N GLY A 18 1.30 -6.57 6.23
CA GLY A 18 2.45 -6.64 7.12
C GLY A 18 2.11 -7.26 8.46
N SER A 19 2.97 -7.07 9.46
CA SER A 19 2.68 -7.53 10.81
C SER A 19 1.69 -6.62 11.54
N LEU A 20 0.96 -7.19 12.50
CA LEU A 20 0.04 -6.44 13.37
C LEU A 20 0.77 -5.36 14.19
N SER A 21 2.06 -5.58 14.51
CA SER A 21 2.86 -4.64 15.28
C SER A 21 3.05 -3.29 14.59
N CYS A 22 3.18 -3.23 13.25
CA CYS A 22 3.44 -1.96 12.59
C CYS A 22 2.22 -1.03 12.60
N MET A 23 1.02 -1.56 12.85
CA MET A 23 -0.20 -0.75 13.01
C MET A 23 -0.08 0.28 14.14
N ARG A 24 0.78 0.03 15.15
CA ARG A 24 1.03 1.00 16.23
C ARG A 24 1.64 2.31 15.73
N HIS A 25 2.35 2.30 14.60
CA HIS A 25 3.03 3.49 14.06
C HIS A 25 2.11 4.38 13.22
N ARG A 26 1.05 3.82 12.63
CA ARG A 26 0.04 4.53 11.82
C ARG A 26 -1.37 4.36 12.38
N GLY A 27 -1.49 4.17 13.70
CA GLY A 27 -2.75 3.77 14.33
C GLY A 27 -3.90 4.75 14.13
N GLN A 28 -3.62 6.06 14.21
CA GLN A 28 -4.63 7.10 13.96
C GLN A 28 -5.10 7.08 12.49
N GLU A 29 -4.16 7.01 11.54
CA GLU A 29 -4.47 6.99 10.12
C GLU A 29 -5.31 5.76 9.73
N PHE A 30 -4.91 4.58 10.21
CA PHE A 30 -5.66 3.35 10.00
C PHE A 30 -7.04 3.40 10.65
N TYR A 31 -7.16 4.01 11.84
CA TYR A 31 -8.47 4.23 12.46
C TYR A 31 -9.37 5.12 11.60
N GLU A 32 -8.85 6.22 11.07
CA GLU A 32 -9.60 7.14 10.20
C GLU A 32 -10.06 6.45 8.89
N LEU A 33 -9.17 5.72 8.22
CA LEU A 33 -9.50 4.95 7.01
C LEU A 33 -10.52 3.84 7.30
N GLN A 34 -10.42 3.19 8.47
CA GLN A 34 -11.38 2.18 8.89
C GLN A 34 -12.77 2.77 9.16
N GLN A 35 -12.86 3.93 9.81
CA GLN A 35 -14.14 4.64 10.01
C GLN A 35 -14.80 5.04 8.69
N GLN A 36 -13.99 5.32 7.66
CA GLN A 36 -14.47 5.61 6.31
C GLN A 36 -14.83 4.34 5.52
N GLY A 37 -14.57 3.15 6.06
CA GLY A 37 -14.80 1.87 5.36
C GLY A 37 -13.85 1.65 4.18
N ARG A 38 -12.65 2.24 4.22
CA ARG A 38 -11.67 2.31 3.12
C ARG A 38 -10.36 1.57 3.42
N LEU A 39 -10.36 0.64 4.37
CA LEU A 39 -9.19 -0.09 4.81
C LEU A 39 -9.47 -1.59 4.93
N ALA A 40 -8.55 -2.40 4.41
CA ALA A 40 -8.44 -3.82 4.69
C ALA A 40 -7.05 -4.12 5.27
N PHE A 41 -7.01 -5.06 6.22
CA PHE A 41 -5.77 -5.54 6.80
C PHE A 41 -5.48 -6.95 6.30
N LEU A 42 -4.29 -7.14 5.74
CA LEU A 42 -3.67 -8.42 5.44
C LEU A 42 -2.53 -8.63 6.43
N ILE A 43 -2.89 -9.18 7.59
CA ILE A 43 -1.91 -9.49 8.64
C ILE A 43 -1.22 -10.79 8.27
N MET A 44 0.07 -10.70 8.00
CA MET A 44 0.89 -11.85 7.59
C MET A 44 1.48 -12.57 8.79
N ASP A 45 1.55 -13.89 8.69
CA ASP A 45 2.31 -14.74 9.60
C ASP A 45 3.69 -15.13 9.03
N GLU A 46 4.45 -15.91 9.80
CA GLU A 46 5.77 -16.39 9.40
C GLU A 46 5.75 -17.23 8.12
N VAL A 47 4.72 -18.08 7.97
CA VAL A 47 4.59 -18.98 6.81
C VAL A 47 4.37 -18.15 5.55
N ASP A 48 3.57 -17.09 5.63
CA ASP A 48 3.36 -16.19 4.50
C ASP A 48 4.68 -15.58 4.02
N PHE A 49 5.52 -15.08 4.94
CA PHE A 49 6.82 -14.49 4.60
C PHE A 49 7.78 -15.52 3.98
N VAL A 50 7.85 -16.72 4.54
CA VAL A 50 8.77 -17.77 4.08
C VAL A 50 8.37 -18.31 2.71
N THR A 51 7.07 -18.43 2.45
CA THR A 51 6.55 -19.07 1.23
C THR A 51 6.24 -18.09 0.10
N GLY A 52 6.07 -16.80 0.40
CA GLY A 52 5.60 -15.82 -0.57
C GLY A 52 4.09 -15.79 -0.76
N ALA A 53 3.32 -16.57 0.03
CA ALA A 53 1.87 -16.71 -0.13
C ALA A 53 1.07 -15.40 0.00
N TYR A 54 1.67 -14.37 0.60
CA TYR A 54 1.04 -13.05 0.68
C TYR A 54 0.80 -12.40 -0.68
N ILE A 55 1.58 -12.72 -1.72
CA ILE A 55 1.37 -12.16 -3.05
C ILE A 55 0.00 -12.57 -3.59
N ASP A 56 -0.32 -13.86 -3.52
CA ASP A 56 -1.62 -14.38 -3.92
C ASP A 56 -2.75 -13.87 -3.02
N THR A 57 -2.46 -13.71 -1.72
CA THR A 57 -3.41 -13.11 -0.77
C THR A 57 -3.73 -11.66 -1.12
N ILE A 58 -2.73 -10.84 -1.48
CA ILE A 58 -2.92 -9.46 -1.96
C ILE A 58 -3.78 -9.47 -3.24
N LYS A 59 -3.46 -10.35 -4.20
CA LYS A 59 -4.23 -10.44 -5.45
C LYS A 59 -5.70 -10.81 -5.19
N LYS A 60 -5.94 -11.82 -4.36
CA LYS A 60 -7.29 -12.25 -3.97
C LYS A 60 -8.06 -11.13 -3.26
N ALA A 61 -7.44 -10.49 -2.27
CA ALA A 61 -8.05 -9.40 -1.53
C ALA A 61 -8.39 -8.21 -2.43
N SER A 62 -7.49 -7.86 -3.36
CA SER A 62 -7.70 -6.77 -4.32
C SER A 62 -8.93 -7.01 -5.20
N ARG A 63 -9.08 -8.24 -5.74
CA ARG A 63 -10.28 -8.64 -6.50
C ARG A 63 -11.55 -8.56 -5.66
N GLU A 64 -11.51 -9.08 -4.44
CA GLU A 64 -12.68 -9.06 -3.55
C GLU A 64 -13.10 -7.63 -3.19
N ILE A 65 -12.13 -6.76 -2.92
CA ILE A 65 -12.37 -5.34 -2.62
C ILE A 65 -12.94 -4.64 -3.85
N PHE A 66 -12.36 -4.86 -5.02
CA PHE A 66 -12.87 -4.30 -6.28
C PHE A 66 -14.34 -4.67 -6.50
N LEU A 67 -14.69 -5.96 -6.41
CA LEU A 67 -16.06 -6.43 -6.60
C LEU A 67 -17.05 -5.90 -5.55
N LYS A 68 -16.63 -5.79 -4.28
CA LYS A 68 -17.53 -5.41 -3.17
C LYS A 68 -17.64 -3.90 -2.96
N ARG A 69 -16.60 -3.13 -3.30
CA ARG A 69 -16.45 -1.72 -2.93
C ARG A 69 -16.33 -0.79 -4.13
N ASN A 70 -15.97 -1.33 -5.31
CA ASN A 70 -15.77 -0.58 -6.55
C ASN A 70 -14.96 0.73 -6.35
N PRO A 71 -13.75 0.64 -5.76
CA PRO A 71 -12.95 1.83 -5.50
C PRO A 71 -12.41 2.41 -6.82
N ARG A 72 -12.09 3.70 -6.81
CA ARG A 72 -11.44 4.39 -7.95
C ARG A 72 -9.99 3.92 -8.14
N ALA A 73 -9.33 3.59 -7.05
CA ALA A 73 -7.94 3.10 -7.03
C ALA A 73 -7.68 2.25 -5.79
N LEU A 74 -6.65 1.40 -5.86
CA LEU A 74 -6.12 0.64 -4.73
C LEU A 74 -4.74 1.15 -4.34
N ARG A 75 -4.51 1.32 -3.04
CA ARG A 75 -3.18 1.47 -2.46
C ARG A 75 -2.87 0.26 -1.59
N ILE A 76 -1.71 -0.33 -1.80
CA ILE A 76 -1.17 -1.42 -0.99
C ILE A 76 -0.03 -0.84 -0.16
N SER A 77 -0.26 -0.57 1.12
CA SER A 77 0.81 -0.23 2.05
C SER A 77 1.55 -1.50 2.48
N ALA A 78 2.73 -1.73 1.90
CA ALA A 78 3.56 -2.87 2.21
C ALA A 78 4.44 -2.59 3.44
N GLY A 79 4.36 -3.47 4.43
CA GLY A 79 5.23 -3.51 5.60
C GLY A 79 6.70 -3.64 5.21
N CYS A 80 7.61 -3.24 6.11
CA CYS A 80 9.05 -3.35 5.89
C CYS A 80 9.52 -4.78 5.53
N GLN A 81 8.79 -5.79 6.00
CA GLN A 81 9.06 -7.19 5.70
C GLN A 81 8.97 -7.49 4.20
N GLY A 82 8.02 -6.85 3.51
CA GLY A 82 7.86 -6.99 2.06
C GLY A 82 9.07 -6.50 1.26
N THR A 83 9.64 -5.37 1.69
CA THR A 83 10.87 -4.84 1.09
C THR A 83 12.06 -5.78 1.30
N LEU A 84 12.17 -6.42 2.48
CA LEU A 84 13.24 -7.37 2.77
C LEU A 84 13.19 -8.62 1.89
N LEU A 85 11.99 -9.04 1.46
CA LEU A 85 11.79 -10.21 0.62
C LEU A 85 12.04 -9.94 -0.87
N SER A 86 12.45 -8.73 -1.24
CA SER A 86 12.70 -8.33 -2.63
C SER A 86 11.52 -8.63 -3.56
N THR A 87 10.30 -8.48 -3.05
CA THR A 87 9.08 -8.68 -3.84
C THR A 87 9.04 -7.69 -4.99
N ASP A 88 8.75 -8.18 -6.19
CA ASP A 88 8.50 -7.32 -7.35
C ASP A 88 7.08 -6.71 -7.27
N TYR A 89 6.99 -5.64 -6.47
CA TYR A 89 5.74 -4.91 -6.28
C TYR A 89 5.29 -4.12 -7.50
N ASP A 90 6.21 -3.79 -8.40
CA ASP A 90 5.88 -3.03 -9.60
C ASP A 90 5.17 -3.95 -10.59
N MET A 91 5.68 -5.17 -10.79
CA MET A 91 4.99 -6.21 -11.56
C MET A 91 3.63 -6.55 -10.94
N LEU A 92 3.55 -6.70 -9.61
CA LEU A 92 2.28 -6.98 -8.92
C LEU A 92 1.24 -5.86 -9.15
N ALA A 93 1.66 -4.60 -9.07
CA ALA A 93 0.79 -3.46 -9.28
C ALA A 93 0.29 -3.40 -10.74
N ASP A 94 1.19 -3.58 -11.71
CA ASP A 94 0.85 -3.55 -13.14
C ASP A 94 -0.12 -4.70 -13.50
N GLU A 95 0.12 -5.92 -13.00
CA GLU A 95 -0.79 -7.05 -13.20
C GLU A 95 -2.20 -6.77 -12.65
N LEU A 96 -2.30 -6.24 -11.42
CA LEU A 96 -3.58 -5.93 -10.79
C LEU A 96 -4.28 -4.75 -11.47
N ALA A 97 -3.54 -3.74 -11.89
CA ALA A 97 -4.11 -2.60 -12.61
C ALA A 97 -4.70 -3.04 -13.96
N GLN A 98 -3.98 -3.89 -14.70
CA GLN A 98 -4.46 -4.45 -15.96
C GLN A 98 -5.71 -5.33 -15.74
N GLU A 99 -5.70 -6.16 -14.71
CA GLU A 99 -6.81 -7.07 -14.41
C GLU A 99 -8.09 -6.31 -13.98
N LEU A 100 -7.95 -5.32 -13.10
CA LEU A 100 -9.09 -4.65 -12.46
C LEU A 100 -9.56 -3.41 -13.23
N GLY A 101 -8.75 -2.88 -14.15
CA GLY A 101 -9.08 -1.67 -14.91
C GLY A 101 -9.09 -0.38 -14.06
N ILE A 102 -8.39 -0.40 -12.92
CA ILE A 102 -8.23 0.74 -12.01
C ILE A 102 -6.75 0.95 -11.69
N GLU A 103 -6.42 2.13 -11.15
CA GLU A 103 -5.08 2.39 -10.67
C GLU A 103 -4.77 1.53 -9.42
N VAL A 104 -3.61 0.89 -9.42
CA VAL A 104 -3.09 0.10 -8.30
C VAL A 104 -1.67 0.57 -8.00
N MET A 105 -1.40 0.88 -6.73
CA MET A 105 -0.10 1.36 -6.26
C MET A 105 0.36 0.55 -5.07
N VAL A 106 1.67 0.36 -4.93
CA VAL A 106 2.28 -0.21 -3.72
C VAL A 106 3.16 0.85 -3.05
N ASP A 107 2.79 1.24 -1.83
CA ASP A 107 3.66 2.06 -0.98
C ASP A 107 4.65 1.16 -0.24
N LYS A 108 5.92 1.27 -0.61
CA LYS A 108 7.04 0.48 -0.07
C LYS A 108 7.58 1.07 1.26
N ASN A 109 7.07 2.22 1.71
CA ASN A 109 7.70 3.03 2.78
C ASN A 109 7.13 2.81 4.18
N CYS A 110 6.63 1.62 4.52
CA CYS A 110 6.17 1.35 5.89
C CYS A 110 7.36 1.12 6.86
N HIS A 111 7.99 2.22 7.28
CA HIS A 111 8.85 2.42 8.45
C HIS A 111 9.73 1.25 8.95
N LEU A 112 10.69 0.84 8.12
CA LEU A 112 12.04 0.39 8.55
C LEU A 112 13.06 0.34 7.39
N ALA A 113 12.64 0.48 6.13
CA ALA A 113 13.54 0.78 5.00
C ALA A 113 14.02 2.25 5.00
N GLY A 114 14.22 2.80 6.21
CA GLY A 114 14.59 4.19 6.44
C GLY A 114 16.04 4.48 6.07
N PHE A 115 16.28 4.64 4.77
CA PHE A 115 17.10 5.74 4.27
C PHE A 115 16.46 6.29 2.99
N ASN A 116 15.33 6.98 3.15
CA ASN A 116 14.91 7.95 2.15
C ASN A 116 14.97 9.32 2.79
N GLY A 117 16.10 10.00 2.57
CA GLY A 117 16.23 11.40 2.92
C GLY A 117 15.10 12.17 2.23
N TYR A 118 14.37 12.97 3.00
CA TYR A 118 13.37 13.89 2.48
C TYR A 118 12.20 13.26 1.69
N ASN A 119 11.31 12.53 2.36
CA ASN A 119 9.87 12.73 2.10
C ASN A 119 9.04 12.26 3.29
N LYS A 120 8.62 13.23 4.10
CA LYS A 120 7.63 13.01 5.15
C LYS A 120 6.28 12.75 4.48
N GLY A 121 5.82 11.49 4.49
CA GLY A 121 4.40 11.11 4.56
C GLY A 121 3.42 11.54 3.45
N THR A 122 3.76 12.42 2.52
CA THR A 122 2.80 12.93 1.51
C THR A 122 3.52 13.24 0.19
N GLY A 123 4.16 12.25 -0.41
CA GLY A 123 4.80 12.41 -1.70
C GLY A 123 4.56 11.17 -2.52
N TRP A 124 3.58 11.25 -3.42
CA TRP A 124 3.48 10.39 -4.59
C TRP A 124 4.89 10.17 -5.15
N SER A 125 5.38 8.93 -5.21
CA SER A 125 6.64 8.63 -5.88
C SER A 125 6.46 8.85 -7.37
N HIS A 126 6.76 10.07 -7.81
CA HIS A 126 6.89 10.51 -9.19
C HIS A 126 8.13 9.88 -9.86
N ASP A 127 8.48 8.63 -9.57
CA ASP A 127 9.64 8.00 -10.20
C ASP A 127 9.39 7.66 -11.69
N ARG A 128 8.13 7.74 -12.15
CA ARG A 128 7.76 7.74 -13.58
C ARG A 128 7.80 9.12 -14.25
N LEU A 129 8.11 10.22 -13.53
CA LEU A 129 8.01 11.58 -14.07
C LEU A 129 9.34 12.36 -14.14
N ASP A 130 10.46 11.74 -13.77
CA ASP A 130 11.80 12.36 -13.87
C ASP A 130 12.65 11.86 -15.06
N SER A 131 12.14 10.97 -15.91
CA SER A 131 12.89 10.54 -17.12
C SER A 131 12.95 11.59 -18.23
N ASP A 132 12.19 12.68 -18.13
CA ASP A 132 12.00 13.69 -19.19
C ASP A 132 12.53 15.09 -18.86
N ARG A 133 13.32 15.27 -17.79
CA ARG A 133 13.93 16.58 -17.50
C ARG A 133 15.41 16.59 -17.88
N PRO A 134 15.85 17.42 -18.85
CA PRO A 134 17.28 17.56 -19.14
C PRO A 134 17.98 18.23 -17.95
N ALA A 135 19.25 17.85 -17.79
CA ALA A 135 20.15 18.23 -16.70
C ALA A 135 20.27 19.75 -16.46
#